data_AF-J4ICJ6-F1
#
_entry.id   AF-J4ICJ6-F1
#
_cell.length_a   1.000
_cell.length_b   1.000
_cell.length_c   1.000
_cell.angle_alpha   90.00
_cell.angle_beta   90.00
_cell.angle_gamma   90.00
#
_symmetry.space_group_name_H-M   'P 1'
#
loop_
_entity.id
_entity.type
_entity.pdbx_description
1 polymer ?
#
loop_
_entity_poly.entity_id
_entity_poly.type
_entity_poly.pdbx_seq_one_letter_code
_entity_poly.pdbx_strand_id
1 'polypeptide(L)'
;MAGSELDNGIYLRSTLNAELVDGLHALTAFSPDVIPLSHTLVDPDALIKSYDQFIAHDIDPDDASTPIYLRGKAVVRGKGCPEHVTTTVSLRAIQNELLLWPQVWEDASPFGSKTLTASKDGEIVATADPLDFTARQSIGRHDTLIATTDATPHALSEKVKNWRDLVKYVGNNPTLSTYNCTFADPASLGASVTTRLRLLNDKPEGVKLVFSIEPIGIPGSGIEASFSCFGSTPPYKPFAFGQQRVPIYPSNSVTQTVDVPSNFDGMLTLNVFNDKEQVFANYSSISIVVYAEEVVNGDTRWVLLGAEHIVFDSNRRVRRLVRRYENRWKLAGESYDFYFRDSLTSGPEFPRDGNPSHSPGISAS
;
A
#
# COMPACT_ATOMS: atom_id res chain seq x y z
N MET A 1 15.62 3.41 -18.54
CA MET A 1 14.86 4.22 -19.52
C MET A 1 14.74 5.59 -18.91
N ALA A 2 14.95 6.68 -19.67
CA ALA A 2 14.83 8.04 -19.14
C ALA A 2 13.38 8.28 -18.69
N GLY A 3 13.18 8.62 -17.42
CA GLY A 3 11.86 8.99 -16.90
C GLY A 3 11.36 10.26 -17.58
N SER A 4 10.05 10.36 -17.83
CA SER A 4 9.46 11.65 -18.16
C SER A 4 9.56 12.53 -16.93
N GLU A 5 10.53 13.45 -16.88
CA GLU A 5 10.57 14.45 -15.82
C GLU A 5 9.34 15.36 -15.96
N LEU A 6 8.69 15.65 -14.84
CA LEU A 6 7.62 16.65 -14.81
C LEU A 6 8.25 18.02 -15.07
N ASP A 7 7.83 18.75 -16.11
CA ASP A 7 8.43 20.04 -16.45
C ASP A 7 8.15 21.11 -15.37
N ASN A 8 6.87 21.25 -14.95
CA ASN A 8 6.44 22.08 -13.85
C ASN A 8 5.21 21.45 -13.17
N GLY A 9 5.17 21.44 -11.84
CA GLY A 9 4.03 20.92 -11.07
C GLY A 9 4.47 20.26 -9.77
N ILE A 10 3.57 19.51 -9.15
CA ILE A 10 3.83 18.79 -7.91
C ILE A 10 3.74 17.30 -8.21
N TYR A 11 4.86 16.60 -8.01
CA TYR A 11 4.91 15.16 -8.22
C TYR A 11 4.66 14.42 -6.89
N LEU A 12 4.02 13.26 -7.00
CA LEU A 12 3.85 12.30 -5.92
C LEU A 12 4.94 11.23 -6.06
N ARG A 13 5.56 10.82 -4.95
CA ARG A 13 6.63 9.82 -4.97
C ARG A 13 6.14 8.46 -5.42
N SER A 14 7.09 7.74 -6.00
CA SER A 14 7.01 6.34 -6.42
C SER A 14 5.94 6.05 -7.46
N THR A 15 6.41 5.82 -8.67
CA THR A 15 5.64 5.20 -9.75
C THR A 15 6.02 3.72 -9.85
N LEU A 16 5.32 2.97 -10.69
CA LEU A 16 5.58 1.54 -10.94
C LEU A 16 7.03 1.20 -11.34
N ASN A 17 7.84 2.13 -11.82
CA ASN A 17 9.24 1.89 -12.20
C ASN A 17 10.19 3.02 -11.74
N ALA A 18 9.81 3.74 -10.67
CA ALA A 18 10.71 4.67 -10.03
C ALA A 18 11.95 3.93 -9.47
N GLU A 19 13.12 4.55 -9.57
CA GLU A 19 14.33 3.99 -8.94
C GLU A 19 14.13 3.92 -7.42
N LEU A 20 14.50 2.77 -6.83
CA LEU A 20 14.51 2.62 -5.38
C LEU A 20 15.57 3.58 -4.82
N VAL A 21 15.18 4.40 -3.85
CA VAL A 21 16.12 5.26 -3.13
C VAL A 21 16.69 4.48 -1.95
N ASP A 22 18.01 4.26 -1.97
CA ASP A 22 18.74 3.57 -0.90
C ASP A 22 18.49 4.21 0.48
N GLY A 23 18.28 3.38 1.49
CA GLY A 23 18.16 3.81 2.90
C GLY A 23 16.76 4.27 3.34
N LEU A 24 15.79 4.35 2.43
CA LEU A 24 14.38 4.51 2.78
C LEU A 24 13.71 3.14 2.91
N HIS A 25 12.75 2.99 3.83
CA HIS A 25 11.76 1.90 3.81
C HIS A 25 10.82 2.09 2.60
N ALA A 26 11.40 2.15 1.39
CA ALA A 26 10.70 2.40 0.15
C ALA A 26 10.04 1.10 -0.31
N LEU A 27 8.72 1.02 -0.12
CA LEU A 27 7.92 0.00 -0.77
C LEU A 27 7.92 0.26 -2.27
N THR A 28 8.14 -0.79 -3.05
CA THR A 28 8.15 -0.70 -4.51
C THR A 28 6.74 -0.52 -5.06
N ALA A 29 6.56 0.17 -6.19
CA ALA A 29 5.23 0.40 -6.80
C ALA A 29 4.18 1.03 -5.83
N PHE A 30 4.66 1.82 -4.85
CA PHE A 30 3.84 2.32 -3.75
C PHE A 30 4.17 3.76 -3.42
N SER A 31 3.14 4.60 -3.32
CA SER A 31 3.27 6.02 -3.01
C SER A 31 3.08 6.30 -1.51
N PRO A 32 4.13 6.75 -0.80
CA PRO A 32 4.03 7.24 0.58
C PRO A 32 3.40 8.65 0.68
N ASP A 33 2.93 9.18 -0.45
CA ASP A 33 2.37 10.52 -0.59
C ASP A 33 0.83 10.53 -0.64
N VAL A 34 0.21 9.35 -0.74
CA VAL A 34 -1.19 9.11 -0.40
C VAL A 34 -1.23 8.57 1.02
N ILE A 35 -1.84 9.31 1.94
CA ILE A 35 -1.69 9.06 3.39
C ILE A 35 -3.05 8.92 4.05
N PRO A 36 -3.59 7.70 4.09
CA PRO A 36 -4.72 7.38 4.96
C PRO A 36 -4.31 7.48 6.42
N LEU A 37 -5.08 8.18 7.26
CA LEU A 37 -4.80 8.33 8.69
C LEU A 37 -5.92 7.86 9.62
N SER A 38 -6.97 7.21 9.08
CA SER A 38 -8.15 6.79 9.83
C SER A 38 -8.61 7.91 10.77
N HIS A 39 -8.85 7.71 12.07
CA HIS A 39 -9.43 8.77 12.92
C HIS A 39 -8.49 9.93 13.29
N THR A 40 -7.28 9.99 12.72
CA THR A 40 -6.26 11.00 13.09
C THR A 40 -6.29 12.18 12.13
N LEU A 41 -6.59 13.37 12.66
CA LEU A 41 -6.38 14.62 11.95
C LEU A 41 -4.99 15.14 12.24
N VAL A 42 -4.26 15.52 11.18
CA VAL A 42 -2.86 15.95 11.25
C VAL A 42 -2.69 17.29 10.58
N ASP A 43 -1.88 18.15 11.19
CA ASP A 43 -1.50 19.45 10.64
C ASP A 43 -0.60 19.28 9.40
N PRO A 44 -0.80 20.05 8.32
CA PRO A 44 0.03 19.96 7.12
C PRO A 44 1.54 20.09 7.38
N ASP A 45 1.98 20.89 8.37
CA ASP A 45 3.40 20.99 8.73
C ASP A 45 3.98 19.66 9.23
N ALA A 46 3.18 18.85 9.92
CA ALA A 46 3.61 17.52 10.37
C ALA A 46 3.70 16.54 9.20
N LEU A 47 2.79 16.63 8.21
CA LEU A 47 2.85 15.85 6.98
C LEU A 47 4.09 16.19 6.14
N ILE A 48 4.46 17.48 6.10
CA ILE A 48 5.66 17.99 5.43
C ILE A 48 6.93 17.52 6.15
N LYS A 49 7.01 17.68 7.47
CA LYS A 49 8.19 17.26 8.27
C LYS A 49 8.45 15.76 8.20
N SER A 50 7.40 14.96 8.04
CA SER A 50 7.49 13.51 7.92
C SER A 50 7.63 13.05 6.47
N TYR A 51 7.99 13.92 5.53
CA TYR A 51 8.05 13.57 4.10
C TYR A 51 8.83 12.27 3.88
N ASP A 52 10.02 12.13 4.45
CA ASP A 52 10.85 10.93 4.26
C ASP A 52 10.42 9.71 5.10
N GLN A 53 9.26 9.77 5.75
CA GLN A 53 8.72 8.70 6.60
C GLN A 53 7.44 8.10 6.04
N PHE A 54 7.29 6.79 6.22
CA PHE A 54 6.03 6.10 6.01
C PHE A 54 5.16 6.25 7.27
N ILE A 55 4.04 6.95 7.15
CA ILE A 55 3.16 7.32 8.28
C ILE A 55 1.70 6.92 8.07
N ALA A 56 1.40 6.17 7.00
CA ALA A 56 0.04 5.79 6.68
C ALA A 56 -0.51 4.73 7.65
N HIS A 57 -1.82 4.74 7.82
CA HIS A 57 -2.58 3.80 8.61
C HIS A 57 -3.51 2.96 7.73
N ASP A 58 -4.10 1.94 8.36
CA ASP A 58 -5.10 1.08 7.72
C ASP A 58 -6.36 1.85 7.30
N ILE A 59 -6.89 1.46 6.14
CA ILE A 59 -8.20 1.86 5.64
C ILE A 59 -9.17 0.74 6.02
N ASP A 60 -9.77 0.85 7.20
CA ASP A 60 -10.61 -0.20 7.76
C ASP A 60 -12.07 -0.03 7.30
N PRO A 61 -12.71 -1.06 6.70
CA PRO A 61 -14.10 -0.97 6.26
C PRO A 61 -15.13 -0.86 7.39
N ASP A 62 -14.73 -1.08 8.64
CA ASP A 62 -15.58 -0.79 9.80
C ASP A 62 -15.45 0.67 10.27
N ASP A 63 -14.47 1.44 9.78
CA ASP A 63 -14.39 2.88 10.03
C ASP A 63 -15.43 3.60 9.16
N ALA A 64 -16.20 4.52 9.76
CA ALA A 64 -17.23 5.27 9.04
C ALA A 64 -16.64 6.13 7.91
N SER A 65 -15.49 6.75 8.18
CA SER A 65 -14.68 7.50 7.21
C SER A 65 -13.21 7.41 7.62
N THR A 66 -12.34 7.34 6.63
CA THR A 66 -10.88 7.47 6.76
C THR A 66 -10.46 8.74 6.01
N PRO A 67 -9.98 9.79 6.68
CA PRO A 67 -9.27 10.90 6.05
C PRO A 67 -8.04 10.43 5.29
N ILE A 68 -8.00 10.78 4.02
CA ILE A 68 -6.88 10.59 3.11
C ILE A 68 -6.23 11.94 2.85
N TYR A 69 -5.00 12.09 3.32
CA TYR A 69 -4.16 13.26 3.05
C TYR A 69 -3.31 13.02 1.81
N LEU A 70 -2.93 14.13 1.17
CA LEU A 70 -2.00 14.14 0.05
C LEU A 70 -0.83 15.06 0.36
N ARG A 71 0.37 14.65 -0.02
CA ARG A 71 1.55 15.51 -0.04
C ARG A 71 2.36 15.26 -1.30
N GLY A 72 3.26 16.16 -1.65
CA GLY A 72 4.11 16.00 -2.82
C GLY A 72 5.26 16.98 -2.82
N LYS A 73 6.16 16.82 -3.79
CA LYS A 73 7.30 17.71 -3.98
C LYS A 73 7.17 18.48 -5.27
N ALA A 74 7.43 19.77 -5.20
CA ALA A 74 7.34 20.65 -6.35
C ALA A 74 8.55 20.50 -7.28
N VAL A 75 8.29 20.57 -8.58
CA VAL A 75 9.27 20.85 -9.62
C VAL A 75 8.89 22.18 -10.25
N VAL A 76 9.79 23.16 -10.16
CA VAL A 76 9.60 24.51 -10.71
C VAL A 76 10.83 24.84 -11.56
N ARG A 77 10.80 24.46 -12.85
CA ARG A 77 11.95 24.58 -13.76
C ARG A 77 11.62 25.42 -14.99
N GLY A 78 12.47 26.41 -15.29
CA GLY A 78 12.47 27.15 -16.55
C GLY A 78 12.46 28.68 -16.44
N LYS A 79 12.79 29.36 -17.55
CA LYS A 79 12.54 30.80 -17.71
C LYS A 79 11.05 30.99 -18.05
N GLY A 80 10.34 31.81 -17.27
CA GLY A 80 8.90 32.02 -17.43
C GLY A 80 8.02 31.11 -16.56
N CYS A 81 8.60 30.45 -15.55
CA CYS A 81 7.82 29.72 -14.56
C CYS A 81 6.83 30.66 -13.84
N PRO A 82 5.60 30.19 -13.59
CA PRO A 82 4.66 30.93 -12.77
C PRO A 82 5.21 31.10 -11.35
N GLU A 83 4.80 32.18 -10.68
CA GLU A 83 5.15 32.46 -9.27
C GLU A 83 4.74 31.29 -8.34
N HIS A 84 3.72 30.54 -8.75
CA HIS A 84 3.25 29.33 -8.10
C HIS A 84 2.98 28.23 -9.12
N VAL A 85 3.34 27.00 -8.76
CA VAL A 85 2.85 25.79 -9.44
C VAL A 85 1.69 25.22 -8.64
N THR A 86 0.63 24.88 -9.35
CA THR A 86 -0.60 24.34 -8.79
C THR A 86 -0.90 23.03 -9.48
N THR A 87 -1.19 21.98 -8.71
CA THR A 87 -1.51 20.66 -9.24
C THR A 87 -2.76 20.14 -8.55
N THR A 88 -3.75 19.72 -9.33
CA THR A 88 -4.97 19.11 -8.78
C THR A 88 -4.83 17.60 -8.82
N VAL A 89 -4.77 16.99 -7.65
CA VAL A 89 -4.69 15.54 -7.48
C VAL A 89 -6.09 15.00 -7.23
N SER A 90 -6.54 14.10 -8.10
CA SER A 90 -7.79 13.36 -7.94
C SER A 90 -7.50 11.95 -7.46
N LEU A 91 -8.31 11.46 -6.52
CA LEU A 91 -8.19 10.11 -5.97
C LEU A 91 -9.37 9.23 -6.40
N ARG A 92 -9.03 8.01 -6.83
CA ARG A 92 -9.95 6.94 -7.19
C ARG A 92 -9.67 5.72 -6.33
N ALA A 93 -10.69 4.90 -6.07
CA ALA A 93 -10.54 3.66 -5.33
C ALA A 93 -11.02 2.48 -6.18
N ILE A 94 -10.14 1.49 -6.40
CA ILE A 94 -10.48 0.21 -7.03
C ILE A 94 -10.19 -0.94 -6.07
N GLN A 95 -10.78 -2.10 -6.31
CA GLN A 95 -10.46 -3.27 -5.52
C GLN A 95 -9.07 -3.78 -5.93
N ASN A 96 -8.26 -4.22 -4.98
CA ASN A 96 -6.83 -4.45 -5.22
C ASN A 96 -6.49 -5.42 -6.35
N GLU A 97 -5.59 -4.97 -7.23
CA GLU A 97 -5.01 -5.76 -8.30
C GLU A 97 -3.49 -5.70 -8.23
N LEU A 98 -2.83 -6.83 -8.45
CA LEU A 98 -1.37 -6.92 -8.38
C LEU A 98 -0.71 -6.09 -9.50
N LEU A 99 -1.36 -6.01 -10.67
CA LEU A 99 -0.96 -5.15 -11.79
C LEU A 99 -2.08 -4.13 -12.01
N LEU A 100 -1.78 -2.84 -11.86
CA LEU A 100 -2.77 -1.77 -11.86
C LEU A 100 -3.06 -1.27 -13.29
N TRP A 101 -3.76 -2.11 -14.05
CA TRP A 101 -4.15 -1.82 -15.43
C TRP A 101 -5.09 -0.61 -15.54
N PRO A 102 -4.83 0.36 -16.44
CA PRO A 102 -5.71 1.50 -16.67
C PRO A 102 -7.16 1.16 -16.97
N GLN A 103 -7.41 0.03 -17.63
CA GLN A 103 -8.75 -0.49 -17.93
C GLN A 103 -9.61 -0.72 -16.67
N VAL A 104 -9.00 -0.83 -15.49
CA VAL A 104 -9.71 -1.09 -14.23
C VAL A 104 -10.04 0.20 -13.50
N TRP A 105 -9.13 1.17 -13.54
CA TRP A 105 -9.26 2.39 -12.72
C TRP A 105 -9.62 3.66 -13.49
N GLU A 106 -9.42 3.72 -14.81
CA GLU A 106 -9.69 4.95 -15.57
C GLU A 106 -11.19 5.30 -15.58
N ASP A 107 -12.04 4.27 -15.64
CA ASP A 107 -13.51 4.40 -15.59
C ASP A 107 -14.06 4.54 -14.16
N ALA A 108 -13.24 4.29 -13.13
CA ALA A 108 -13.67 4.39 -11.75
C ALA A 108 -13.80 5.86 -11.32
N SER A 109 -14.99 6.34 -11.01
CA SER A 109 -15.22 7.74 -10.61
C SER A 109 -14.30 8.16 -9.46
N PRO A 110 -13.66 9.35 -9.53
CA PRO A 110 -12.96 9.92 -8.38
C PRO A 110 -13.92 10.12 -7.22
N PHE A 111 -13.50 9.76 -6.01
CA PHE A 111 -14.27 10.07 -4.80
C PHE A 111 -13.98 11.48 -4.29
N GLY A 112 -12.89 12.10 -4.75
CA GLY A 112 -12.57 13.48 -4.45
C GLY A 112 -11.27 13.95 -5.09
N SER A 113 -10.99 15.24 -4.93
CA SER A 113 -9.76 15.87 -5.39
C SER A 113 -9.30 16.94 -4.42
N LYS A 114 -8.00 17.20 -4.41
CA LYS A 114 -7.38 18.30 -3.65
C LYS A 114 -6.35 18.99 -4.52
N THR A 115 -6.16 20.28 -4.27
CA THR A 115 -5.16 21.09 -4.93
C THR A 115 -3.97 21.27 -4.02
N LEU A 116 -2.78 21.00 -4.55
CA LEU A 116 -1.52 21.34 -3.92
C LEU A 116 -0.92 22.55 -4.64
N THR A 117 -0.33 23.47 -3.89
CA THR A 117 0.26 24.70 -4.44
C THR A 117 1.63 24.90 -3.81
N ALA A 118 2.64 25.14 -4.65
CA ALA A 118 4.01 25.40 -4.22
C ALA A 118 4.57 26.63 -4.94
N SER A 119 5.58 27.26 -4.35
CA SER A 119 6.23 28.48 -4.84
C SER A 119 7.70 28.28 -5.23
N LYS A 120 8.33 27.20 -4.77
CA LYS A 120 9.76 26.94 -4.97
C LYS A 120 10.02 25.54 -5.48
N ASP A 121 11.06 25.40 -6.30
CA ASP A 121 11.57 24.10 -6.72
C ASP A 121 12.01 23.28 -5.49
N GLY A 122 11.62 22.01 -5.45
CA GLY A 122 11.90 21.09 -4.36
C GLY A 122 11.11 21.31 -3.07
N GLU A 123 10.19 22.28 -3.04
CA GLU A 123 9.30 22.52 -1.89
C GLU A 123 8.38 21.31 -1.66
N ILE A 124 8.27 20.88 -0.40
CA ILE A 124 7.30 19.86 0.01
C ILE A 124 6.03 20.55 0.45
N VAL A 125 4.89 20.12 -0.07
CA VAL A 125 3.59 20.67 0.26
C VAL A 125 2.61 19.55 0.58
N ALA A 126 1.62 19.83 1.44
CA ALA A 126 0.61 18.89 1.86
C ALA A 126 -0.77 19.55 1.91
N THR A 127 -1.82 18.75 1.80
CA THR A 127 -3.19 19.20 1.98
C THR A 127 -3.45 19.58 3.43
N ALA A 128 -4.08 20.73 3.66
CA ALA A 128 -4.55 21.13 4.99
C ALA A 128 -5.72 20.27 5.47
N ASP A 129 -6.72 20.10 4.59
CA ASP A 129 -7.89 19.27 4.87
C ASP A 129 -7.84 17.96 4.07
N PRO A 130 -8.13 16.81 4.70
CA PRO A 130 -8.14 15.52 4.01
C PRO A 130 -9.35 15.35 3.08
N LEU A 131 -9.34 14.26 2.32
CA LEU A 131 -10.52 13.70 1.65
C LEU A 131 -11.11 12.59 2.51
N ASP A 132 -12.42 12.64 2.77
CA ASP A 132 -13.13 11.57 3.45
C ASP A 132 -13.32 10.37 2.52
N PHE A 133 -12.93 9.18 2.99
CA PHE A 133 -13.08 7.94 2.24
C PHE A 133 -13.72 6.85 3.10
N THR A 134 -14.80 6.26 2.61
CA THR A 134 -15.44 5.09 3.22
C THR A 134 -15.04 3.85 2.43
N ALA A 135 -14.37 2.91 3.10
CA ALA A 135 -13.88 1.71 2.44
C ALA A 135 -15.00 0.72 2.11
N ARG A 136 -14.77 -0.08 1.06
CA ARG A 136 -15.70 -1.15 0.69
C ARG A 136 -15.47 -2.37 1.57
N GLN A 137 -16.54 -2.97 2.07
CA GLN A 137 -16.47 -4.31 2.64
C GLN A 137 -16.17 -5.32 1.52
N SER A 138 -15.09 -6.07 1.68
CA SER A 138 -14.70 -7.12 0.75
C SER A 138 -14.04 -8.28 1.47
N ILE A 139 -14.27 -9.50 0.97
CA ILE A 139 -13.72 -10.72 1.56
C ILE A 139 -12.27 -10.88 1.08
N GLY A 140 -11.31 -10.65 1.99
CA GLY A 140 -9.88 -10.92 1.75
C GLY A 140 -9.19 -9.98 0.76
N ARG A 141 -9.88 -8.93 0.31
CA ARG A 141 -9.40 -7.88 -0.61
C ARG A 141 -9.63 -6.53 0.03
N HIS A 142 -8.84 -5.54 -0.37
CA HIS A 142 -8.97 -4.16 0.12
C HIS A 142 -9.04 -3.18 -1.04
N ASP A 143 -9.27 -1.91 -0.69
CA ASP A 143 -9.22 -0.82 -1.64
C ASP A 143 -7.76 -0.43 -1.94
N THR A 144 -7.49 -0.19 -3.21
CA THR A 144 -6.28 0.45 -3.73
C THR A 144 -6.63 1.85 -4.14
N LEU A 145 -5.81 2.82 -3.74
CA LEU A 145 -6.00 4.21 -4.14
C LEU A 145 -5.11 4.53 -5.34
N ILE A 146 -5.70 5.18 -6.34
CA ILE A 146 -4.99 5.68 -7.52
C ILE A 146 -5.08 7.20 -7.47
N ALA A 147 -3.92 7.86 -7.39
CA ALA A 147 -3.81 9.30 -7.47
C ALA A 147 -3.40 9.71 -8.89
N THR A 148 -4.17 10.61 -9.48
CA THR A 148 -3.89 11.17 -10.81
C THR A 148 -3.93 12.68 -10.76
N THR A 149 -2.96 13.35 -11.38
CA THR A 149 -3.00 14.82 -11.54
C THR A 149 -3.78 15.23 -12.80
N ASP A 150 -4.02 16.53 -12.93
CA ASP A 150 -4.54 17.18 -14.14
C ASP A 150 -3.65 17.00 -15.38
N ALA A 151 -2.35 16.71 -15.19
CA ALA A 151 -1.42 16.40 -16.28
C ALA A 151 -1.44 14.92 -16.71
N THR A 152 -2.21 14.05 -16.04
CA THR A 152 -2.26 12.62 -16.38
C THR A 152 -2.85 12.41 -17.78
N PRO A 153 -2.17 11.65 -18.67
CA PRO A 153 -2.68 11.37 -20.01
C PRO A 153 -4.07 10.74 -19.97
N HIS A 154 -4.96 11.21 -20.86
CA HIS A 154 -6.26 10.59 -21.06
C HIS A 154 -6.20 9.35 -21.96
N ALA A 155 -7.23 8.52 -21.87
CA ALA A 155 -7.46 7.30 -22.66
C ALA A 155 -6.30 6.30 -22.52
N LEU A 156 -5.82 6.09 -21.30
CA LEU A 156 -4.74 5.14 -21.01
C LEU A 156 -5.19 3.68 -21.25
N SER A 157 -6.43 3.34 -20.96
CA SER A 157 -7.09 2.06 -21.26
C SER A 157 -7.09 1.72 -22.75
N GLU A 158 -7.15 2.74 -23.61
CA GLU A 158 -7.03 2.59 -25.06
C GLU A 158 -5.58 2.37 -25.50
N LYS A 159 -4.62 3.00 -24.82
CA LYS A 159 -3.18 2.97 -25.18
C LYS A 159 -2.45 1.75 -24.62
N VAL A 160 -2.83 1.28 -23.44
CA VAL A 160 -2.13 0.22 -22.71
C VAL A 160 -2.70 -1.13 -23.10
N LYS A 161 -2.08 -1.86 -24.03
CA LYS A 161 -2.59 -3.15 -24.51
C LYS A 161 -1.78 -4.37 -24.05
N ASN A 162 -0.57 -4.13 -23.56
CA ASN A 162 0.31 -5.14 -22.98
C ASN A 162 1.19 -4.53 -21.88
N TRP A 163 2.01 -5.36 -21.24
CA TRP A 163 2.85 -4.92 -20.13
C TRP A 163 3.91 -3.89 -20.53
N ARG A 164 4.38 -3.91 -21.79
CA ARG A 164 5.35 -2.90 -22.27
C ARG A 164 4.69 -1.54 -22.40
N ASP A 165 3.44 -1.50 -22.87
CA ASP A 165 2.66 -0.27 -22.87
C ASP A 165 2.37 0.23 -21.45
N LEU A 166 2.08 -0.68 -20.51
CA LEU A 166 1.90 -0.33 -19.09
C LEU A 166 3.15 0.38 -18.56
N VAL A 167 4.34 -0.19 -18.79
CA VAL A 167 5.62 0.42 -18.39
C VAL A 167 5.84 1.76 -19.09
N LYS A 168 5.54 1.84 -20.39
CA LYS A 168 5.73 3.05 -21.19
C LYS A 168 4.84 4.22 -20.74
N TYR A 169 3.55 3.98 -20.50
CA TYR A 169 2.56 5.04 -20.27
C TYR A 169 2.24 5.28 -18.79
N VAL A 170 2.45 4.28 -17.94
CA VAL A 170 2.15 4.33 -16.49
C VAL A 170 3.43 4.20 -15.66
N GLY A 171 4.31 3.27 -16.05
CA GLY A 171 5.55 2.90 -15.34
C GLY A 171 6.34 4.09 -14.77
N ASN A 172 6.60 5.07 -15.63
CA ASN A 172 7.47 6.21 -15.33
C ASN A 172 6.72 7.55 -15.29
N ASN A 173 5.39 7.52 -15.20
CA ASN A 173 4.61 8.74 -15.29
C ASN A 173 4.46 9.41 -13.92
N PRO A 174 5.13 10.55 -13.65
CA PRO A 174 5.11 11.22 -12.34
C PRO A 174 3.76 11.84 -11.98
N THR A 175 2.83 11.90 -12.93
CA THR A 175 1.48 12.43 -12.73
C THR A 175 0.53 11.39 -12.11
N LEU A 176 0.99 10.14 -11.95
CA LEU A 176 0.20 9.03 -11.43
C LEU A 176 0.97 8.32 -10.33
N SER A 177 0.27 7.99 -9.24
CA SER A 177 0.84 7.18 -8.17
C SER A 177 -0.22 6.27 -7.55
N THR A 178 0.23 5.24 -6.82
CA THR A 178 -0.63 4.15 -6.36
C THR A 178 -0.36 3.81 -4.91
N TYR A 179 -1.41 3.56 -4.14
CA TYR A 179 -1.35 3.07 -2.76
C TYR A 179 -2.03 1.72 -2.72
N ASN A 180 -1.25 0.64 -2.75
CA ASN A 180 -1.74 -0.73 -2.77
C ASN A 180 -1.21 -1.56 -1.60
N CYS A 181 -1.76 -1.35 -0.41
CA CYS A 181 -1.37 -2.12 0.77
C CYS A 181 -2.53 -2.38 1.72
N THR A 182 -2.34 -3.39 2.56
CA THR A 182 -3.16 -3.69 3.73
C THR A 182 -2.32 -3.73 5.00
N PHE A 183 -2.96 -3.66 6.17
CA PHE A 183 -2.28 -3.67 7.45
C PHE A 183 -2.59 -4.90 8.29
N ALA A 184 -1.53 -5.44 8.90
CA ALA A 184 -1.59 -6.57 9.82
C ALA A 184 -1.14 -6.17 11.23
N ASP A 185 -1.61 -6.94 12.21
CA ASP A 185 -1.13 -6.83 13.60
C ASP A 185 0.32 -7.35 13.69
N PRO A 186 1.28 -6.55 14.18
CA PRO A 186 2.68 -6.96 14.32
C PRO A 186 2.91 -8.18 15.22
N ALA A 187 1.93 -8.56 16.05
CA ALA A 187 2.00 -9.74 16.91
C ALA A 187 1.15 -10.91 16.39
N SER A 188 0.61 -10.82 15.17
CA SER A 188 -0.20 -11.89 14.61
C SER A 188 0.62 -13.16 14.34
N LEU A 189 0.03 -14.33 14.56
CA LEU A 189 0.60 -15.64 14.18
C LEU A 189 0.70 -15.82 12.66
N GLY A 190 0.00 -14.98 11.89
CA GLY A 190 0.09 -14.95 10.44
C GLY A 190 -0.70 -13.80 9.85
N ALA A 191 -0.47 -13.56 8.57
CA ALA A 191 -1.20 -12.57 7.79
C ALA A 191 -1.44 -13.14 6.39
N SER A 192 -2.53 -12.73 5.75
CA SER A 192 -2.83 -13.15 4.39
C SER A 192 -3.44 -11.98 3.63
N VAL A 193 -3.04 -11.81 2.38
CA VAL A 193 -3.66 -10.87 1.45
C VAL A 193 -3.95 -11.59 0.15
N THR A 194 -5.15 -11.37 -0.37
CA THR A 194 -5.53 -11.84 -1.69
C THR A 194 -5.65 -10.64 -2.63
N THR A 195 -5.08 -10.75 -3.82
CA THR A 195 -5.07 -9.71 -4.84
C THR A 195 -5.40 -10.33 -6.20
N ARG A 196 -6.08 -9.57 -7.07
CA ARG A 196 -6.38 -10.07 -8.41
C ARG A 196 -5.14 -9.95 -9.30
N LEU A 197 -4.83 -11.00 -10.04
CA LEU A 197 -3.82 -11.00 -11.09
C LEU A 197 -4.55 -11.11 -12.43
N ARG A 198 -4.57 -10.00 -13.17
CA ARG A 198 -5.00 -9.98 -14.57
C ARG A 198 -3.82 -9.64 -15.45
N LEU A 199 -3.66 -10.36 -16.56
CA LEU A 199 -2.68 -10.05 -17.58
C LEU A 199 -3.39 -9.62 -18.86
N LEU A 200 -3.48 -8.32 -19.10
CA LEU A 200 -3.99 -7.80 -20.37
C LEU A 200 -2.85 -7.84 -21.39
N ASN A 201 -2.95 -8.73 -22.37
CA ASN A 201 -1.94 -8.87 -23.39
C ASN A 201 -2.61 -9.09 -24.76
N ASP A 202 -2.44 -8.12 -25.65
CA ASP A 202 -2.92 -8.16 -27.03
C ASP A 202 -2.16 -9.15 -27.92
N LYS A 203 -1.05 -9.69 -27.41
CA LYS A 203 -0.27 -10.74 -28.05
C LYS A 203 -0.69 -12.13 -27.58
N PRO A 204 -0.64 -13.16 -28.46
CA PRO A 204 -1.03 -14.52 -28.09
C PRO A 204 -0.02 -15.19 -27.17
N GLU A 205 1.24 -14.74 -27.14
CA GLU A 205 2.26 -15.36 -26.31
C GLU A 205 2.03 -15.07 -24.82
N GLY A 206 2.41 -16.03 -23.97
CA GLY A 206 2.53 -15.81 -22.54
C GLY A 206 3.62 -14.78 -22.21
N VAL A 207 3.57 -14.27 -21.00
CA VAL A 207 4.59 -13.37 -20.46
C VAL A 207 5.33 -14.08 -19.35
N LYS A 208 6.66 -14.10 -19.43
CA LYS A 208 7.51 -14.54 -18.32
C LYS A 208 7.43 -13.52 -17.20
N LEU A 209 6.76 -13.88 -16.13
CA LEU A 209 6.64 -13.06 -14.93
C LEU A 209 7.50 -13.66 -13.81
N VAL A 210 8.18 -12.79 -13.07
CA VAL A 210 8.92 -13.13 -11.86
C VAL A 210 8.14 -12.60 -10.68
N PHE A 211 7.69 -13.50 -9.82
CA PHE A 211 7.01 -13.20 -8.56
C PHE A 211 8.03 -13.22 -7.43
N SER A 212 8.18 -12.12 -6.72
CA SER A 212 9.16 -11.90 -5.66
C SER A 212 8.45 -11.64 -4.33
N ILE A 213 8.71 -12.45 -3.30
CA ILE A 213 8.34 -12.12 -1.92
C ILE A 213 9.44 -11.23 -1.35
N GLU A 214 9.10 -9.98 -1.00
CA GLU A 214 10.06 -8.98 -0.54
C GLU A 214 9.79 -8.58 0.91
N PRO A 215 10.65 -9.00 1.84
CA PRO A 215 10.56 -8.64 3.25
C PRO A 215 11.44 -7.42 3.60
N ILE A 216 10.85 -6.45 4.31
CA ILE A 216 11.54 -5.26 4.83
C ILE A 216 11.27 -5.15 6.32
N GLY A 217 12.34 -4.97 7.12
CA GLY A 217 12.23 -4.73 8.57
C GLY A 217 11.73 -5.92 9.40
N ILE A 218 11.57 -7.11 8.81
CA ILE A 218 11.06 -8.30 9.51
C ILE A 218 12.09 -8.86 10.52
N PRO A 219 11.66 -9.72 11.47
CA PRO A 219 12.59 -10.47 12.31
C PRO A 219 13.60 -11.30 11.50
N GLY A 220 14.83 -11.43 12.00
CA GLY A 220 15.92 -12.13 11.30
C GLY A 220 15.74 -13.64 11.11
N SER A 221 14.74 -14.25 11.75
CA SER A 221 14.40 -15.67 11.56
C SER A 221 12.99 -15.97 12.06
N GLY A 222 12.48 -17.16 11.72
CA GLY A 222 11.21 -17.66 12.27
C GLY A 222 9.96 -17.18 11.53
N ILE A 223 10.14 -16.44 10.43
CA ILE A 223 9.08 -16.04 9.53
C ILE A 223 9.17 -16.87 8.25
N GLU A 224 8.02 -17.36 7.80
CA GLU A 224 7.90 -18.07 6.54
C GLU A 224 6.79 -17.46 5.71
N ALA A 225 6.84 -17.63 4.39
CA ALA A 225 5.80 -17.17 3.49
C ALA A 225 5.52 -18.19 2.39
N SER A 226 4.31 -18.17 1.85
CA SER A 226 3.91 -18.89 0.65
C SER A 226 3.03 -18.00 -0.21
N PHE A 227 2.92 -18.30 -1.49
CA PHE A 227 1.83 -17.75 -2.28
C PHE A 227 1.26 -18.79 -3.24
N SER A 228 -0.01 -18.61 -3.57
CA SER A 228 -0.71 -19.44 -4.55
C SER A 228 -1.50 -18.55 -5.48
N CYS A 229 -1.49 -18.88 -6.76
CA CYS A 229 -2.34 -18.24 -7.75
C CYS A 229 -3.17 -19.27 -8.49
N PHE A 230 -4.46 -18.99 -8.62
CA PHE A 230 -5.41 -19.82 -9.37
C PHE A 230 -6.32 -18.92 -10.21
N GLY A 231 -6.53 -19.32 -11.46
CA GLY A 231 -7.38 -18.61 -12.38
C GLY A 231 -7.57 -19.36 -13.69
N SER A 232 -7.89 -18.62 -14.73
CA SER A 232 -8.08 -19.21 -16.07
C SER A 232 -7.76 -18.22 -17.18
N THR A 233 -7.54 -18.73 -18.39
CA THR A 233 -7.57 -17.95 -19.62
C THR A 233 -8.88 -18.19 -20.36
N PRO A 234 -9.33 -17.28 -21.25
CA PRO A 234 -10.43 -17.58 -22.16
C PRO A 234 -10.15 -18.84 -23.02
N PRO A 235 -11.18 -19.66 -23.34
CA PRO A 235 -12.53 -19.66 -22.79
C PRO A 235 -12.65 -20.60 -21.57
N TYR A 236 -12.00 -20.29 -20.45
CA TYR A 236 -11.96 -21.07 -19.19
C TYR A 236 -10.94 -22.24 -19.12
N LYS A 237 -9.75 -22.08 -19.69
CA LYS A 237 -8.64 -23.03 -19.46
C LYS A 237 -8.00 -22.74 -18.09
N PRO A 238 -8.07 -23.66 -17.10
CA PRO A 238 -7.50 -23.41 -15.78
C PRO A 238 -5.98 -23.28 -15.83
N PHE A 239 -5.44 -22.39 -15.00
CA PHE A 239 -4.01 -22.21 -14.81
C PHE A 239 -3.72 -21.88 -13.35
N ALA A 240 -2.67 -22.48 -12.80
CA ALA A 240 -2.30 -22.33 -11.41
C ALA A 240 -0.78 -22.42 -11.24
N PHE A 241 -0.27 -21.66 -10.29
CA PHE A 241 1.14 -21.68 -9.89
C PHE A 241 1.25 -21.22 -8.44
N GLY A 242 2.42 -21.37 -7.84
CA GLY A 242 2.64 -20.91 -6.48
C GLY A 242 3.97 -21.35 -5.92
N GLN A 243 4.35 -20.66 -4.84
CA GLN A 243 5.52 -20.94 -4.04
C GLN A 243 5.07 -21.62 -2.75
N GLN A 244 5.59 -22.81 -2.48
CA GLN A 244 5.35 -23.48 -1.20
C GLN A 244 5.93 -22.67 -0.04
N ARG A 245 5.46 -22.95 1.17
CA ARG A 245 5.91 -22.31 2.41
C ARG A 245 7.44 -22.41 2.53
N VAL A 246 8.08 -21.27 2.63
CA VAL A 246 9.55 -21.13 2.68
C VAL A 246 9.97 -20.06 3.69
N PRO A 247 11.12 -20.22 4.36
CA PRO A 247 11.71 -19.16 5.18
C PRO A 247 12.01 -17.91 4.38
N ILE A 248 11.70 -16.76 4.98
CA ILE A 248 12.06 -15.44 4.45
C ILE A 248 12.95 -14.70 5.45
N TYR A 249 13.90 -13.93 4.93
CA TYR A 249 14.89 -13.23 5.73
C TYR A 249 14.94 -11.75 5.32
N PRO A 250 15.26 -10.83 6.24
CA PRO A 250 15.40 -9.42 5.91
C PRO A 250 16.31 -9.22 4.69
N SER A 251 15.88 -8.37 3.76
CA SER A 251 16.65 -8.00 2.56
C SER A 251 16.96 -9.15 1.59
N ASN A 252 16.33 -10.32 1.75
CA ASN A 252 16.51 -11.46 0.86
C ASN A 252 15.17 -11.88 0.27
N SER A 253 15.00 -11.66 -1.04
CA SER A 253 13.76 -11.97 -1.72
C SER A 253 13.69 -13.45 -2.12
N VAL A 254 12.47 -13.99 -2.13
CA VAL A 254 12.20 -15.32 -2.68
C VAL A 254 11.48 -15.17 -4.01
N THR A 255 12.08 -15.68 -5.08
CA THR A 255 11.58 -15.46 -6.44
C THR A 255 11.11 -16.75 -7.11
N GLN A 256 10.00 -16.68 -7.83
CA GLN A 256 9.52 -17.74 -8.72
C GLN A 256 9.22 -17.17 -10.10
N THR A 257 9.83 -17.74 -11.14
CA THR A 257 9.55 -17.38 -12.54
C THR A 257 8.45 -18.28 -13.10
N VAL A 258 7.48 -17.69 -13.79
CA VAL A 258 6.32 -18.38 -14.36
C VAL A 258 6.02 -17.83 -15.75
N ASP A 259 5.84 -18.71 -16.74
CA ASP A 259 5.26 -18.36 -18.03
C ASP A 259 3.74 -18.21 -17.87
N VAL A 260 3.28 -16.98 -17.61
CA VAL A 260 1.85 -16.70 -17.40
C VAL A 260 1.17 -16.56 -18.78
N PRO A 261 0.14 -17.36 -19.07
CA PRO A 261 -0.57 -17.29 -20.34
C PRO A 261 -1.18 -15.90 -20.61
N SER A 262 -1.21 -15.50 -21.89
CA SER A 262 -1.90 -14.28 -22.31
C SER A 262 -3.36 -14.28 -21.86
N ASN A 263 -3.87 -13.11 -21.45
CA ASN A 263 -5.25 -12.91 -21.00
C ASN A 263 -5.66 -13.76 -19.79
N PHE A 264 -4.68 -14.16 -18.95
CA PHE A 264 -4.96 -14.79 -17.66
C PHE A 264 -5.70 -13.83 -16.72
N ASP A 265 -6.69 -14.36 -16.01
CA ASP A 265 -7.41 -13.68 -14.93
C ASP A 265 -7.59 -14.66 -13.77
N GLY A 266 -7.07 -14.28 -12.60
CA GLY A 266 -7.09 -15.12 -11.41
C GLY A 266 -6.85 -14.34 -10.13
N MET A 267 -6.77 -15.08 -9.03
CA MET A 267 -6.49 -14.55 -7.70
C MET A 267 -5.15 -15.09 -7.24
N LEU A 268 -4.30 -14.20 -6.71
CA LEU A 268 -3.07 -14.55 -6.02
C LEU A 268 -3.26 -14.27 -4.53
N THR A 269 -2.91 -15.24 -3.69
CA THR A 269 -2.94 -15.12 -2.23
C THR A 269 -1.53 -15.28 -1.69
N LEU A 270 -1.03 -14.26 -0.98
CA LEU A 270 0.19 -14.31 -0.19
C LEU A 270 -0.18 -14.67 1.24
N ASN A 271 0.52 -15.63 1.83
CA ASN A 271 0.38 -16.02 3.23
C ASN A 271 1.71 -15.85 3.95
N VAL A 272 1.66 -15.24 5.13
CA VAL A 272 2.77 -15.07 6.05
C VAL A 272 2.50 -15.90 7.29
N PHE A 273 3.51 -16.64 7.73
CA PHE A 273 3.47 -17.52 8.89
C PHE A 273 4.50 -17.05 9.93
N ASN A 274 4.03 -16.87 11.16
CA ASN A 274 4.79 -16.43 12.32
C ASN A 274 4.55 -17.39 13.49
N ASP A 275 4.80 -18.68 13.25
CA ASP A 275 4.58 -19.75 14.22
C ASP A 275 5.45 -19.62 15.48
N LYS A 276 6.53 -18.82 15.40
CA LYS A 276 7.43 -18.52 16.53
C LYS A 276 7.03 -17.26 17.30
N GLU A 277 5.85 -16.71 17.03
CA GLU A 277 5.27 -15.55 17.74
C GLU A 277 6.23 -14.35 17.83
N GLN A 278 7.03 -14.13 16.78
CA GLN A 278 7.91 -12.96 16.72
C GLN A 278 7.07 -11.68 16.65
N VAL A 279 7.57 -10.59 17.21
CA VAL A 279 6.92 -9.28 17.09
C VAL A 279 7.60 -8.50 15.97
N PHE A 280 6.85 -8.15 14.94
CA PHE A 280 7.32 -7.30 13.86
C PHE A 280 7.49 -5.86 14.36
N ALA A 281 8.48 -5.13 13.86
CA ALA A 281 8.59 -3.69 14.11
C ALA A 281 7.47 -2.95 13.37
N ASN A 282 7.07 -1.78 13.86
CA ASN A 282 6.14 -0.92 13.13
C ASN A 282 6.70 -0.59 11.74
N TYR A 283 5.82 -0.64 10.75
CA TYR A 283 6.12 -0.43 9.34
C TYR A 283 7.10 -1.45 8.73
N SER A 284 7.31 -2.59 9.40
CA SER A 284 7.82 -3.78 8.70
C SER A 284 6.83 -4.17 7.62
N SER A 285 7.33 -4.76 6.53
CA SER A 285 6.46 -5.19 5.44
C SER A 285 6.90 -6.53 4.85
N ILE A 286 5.92 -7.25 4.33
CA ILE A 286 6.14 -8.39 3.44
C ILE A 286 5.27 -8.14 2.22
N SER A 287 5.89 -8.11 1.06
CA SER A 287 5.26 -7.75 -0.20
C SER A 287 5.30 -8.93 -1.17
N ILE A 288 4.30 -9.03 -2.04
CA ILE A 288 4.41 -9.79 -3.28
C ILE A 288 4.55 -8.81 -4.42
N VAL A 289 5.66 -8.92 -5.15
CA VAL A 289 6.06 -8.02 -6.22
C VAL A 289 6.12 -8.81 -7.52
N VAL A 290 5.68 -8.21 -8.63
CA VAL A 290 5.71 -8.87 -9.93
C VAL A 290 6.50 -8.08 -10.95
N TYR A 291 7.42 -8.78 -11.60
CA TYR A 291 8.26 -8.25 -12.66
C TYR A 291 7.98 -8.98 -13.97
N ALA A 292 8.10 -8.30 -15.10
CA ALA A 292 8.30 -8.95 -16.40
C ALA A 292 9.78 -9.27 -16.60
N GLU A 293 10.05 -10.48 -17.07
CA GLU A 293 11.37 -10.84 -17.60
C GLU A 293 11.52 -10.32 -19.04
N GLU A 294 12.56 -9.55 -19.28
CA GLU A 294 12.94 -9.10 -20.61
C GLU A 294 14.39 -9.45 -20.91
N VAL A 295 14.64 -10.05 -22.07
CA VAL A 295 15.99 -10.32 -22.55
C VAL A 295 16.41 -9.21 -23.50
N VAL A 296 17.40 -8.41 -23.11
CA VAL A 296 17.96 -7.31 -23.90
C VAL A 296 19.41 -7.62 -24.19
N ASN A 297 19.77 -7.76 -25.47
CA ASN A 297 21.13 -8.09 -25.91
C ASN A 297 21.71 -9.39 -25.29
N GLY A 298 20.86 -10.34 -24.92
CA GLY A 298 21.25 -11.58 -24.25
C GLY A 298 21.26 -11.52 -22.72
N ASP A 299 21.12 -10.33 -22.13
CA ASP A 299 21.03 -10.16 -20.68
C ASP A 299 19.58 -10.17 -20.21
N THR A 300 19.29 -10.94 -19.17
CA THR A 300 18.00 -10.93 -18.50
C THR A 300 17.86 -9.69 -17.61
N ARG A 301 16.77 -8.95 -17.78
CA ARG A 301 16.37 -7.80 -16.96
C ARG A 301 14.97 -8.01 -16.42
N TRP A 302 14.73 -7.53 -15.21
CA TRP A 302 13.41 -7.54 -14.58
C TRP A 302 12.82 -6.14 -14.59
N VAL A 303 11.60 -6.01 -15.08
CA VAL A 303 10.87 -4.74 -15.18
C VAL A 303 9.67 -4.79 -14.26
N LEU A 304 9.56 -3.85 -13.33
CA LEU A 304 8.50 -3.86 -12.32
C LEU A 304 7.14 -3.55 -12.96
N LEU A 305 6.15 -4.38 -12.67
CA LEU A 305 4.78 -4.22 -13.17
C LEU A 305 3.76 -3.89 -12.07
N GLY A 306 4.08 -4.21 -10.82
CA GLY A 306 3.22 -3.91 -9.67
C GLY A 306 3.59 -4.69 -8.42
N ALA A 307 2.93 -4.34 -7.32
CA ALA A 307 3.15 -4.94 -6.02
C ALA A 307 1.90 -4.87 -5.14
N GLU A 308 1.84 -5.76 -4.17
CA GLU A 308 0.86 -5.80 -3.09
C GLU A 308 1.60 -5.94 -1.76
N HIS A 309 1.25 -5.14 -0.77
CA HIS A 309 2.02 -5.03 0.47
C HIS A 309 1.17 -5.36 1.71
N ILE A 310 1.70 -6.21 2.58
CA ILE A 310 1.23 -6.35 3.96
C ILE A 310 2.17 -5.53 4.83
N VAL A 311 1.65 -4.47 5.45
CA VAL A 311 2.41 -3.63 6.39
C VAL A 311 2.00 -3.97 7.81
N PHE A 312 2.97 -4.18 8.70
CA PHE A 312 2.71 -4.46 10.10
C PHE A 312 2.70 -3.16 10.90
N ASP A 313 1.57 -2.83 11.54
CA ASP A 313 1.44 -1.62 12.35
C ASP A 313 0.65 -1.85 13.65
N SER A 314 1.23 -1.37 14.75
CA SER A 314 0.67 -1.51 16.09
C SER A 314 -0.72 -0.88 16.27
N ASN A 315 -1.10 0.12 15.47
CA ASN A 315 -2.45 0.68 15.54
C ASN A 315 -3.53 -0.37 15.21
N ARG A 316 -3.22 -1.33 14.33
CA ARG A 316 -4.13 -2.44 14.01
C ARG A 316 -4.46 -3.25 15.26
N ARG A 317 -3.45 -3.51 16.10
CA ARG A 317 -3.62 -4.24 17.37
C ARG A 317 -4.48 -3.45 18.36
N VAL A 318 -4.17 -2.16 18.54
CA VAL A 318 -4.91 -1.28 19.46
C VAL A 318 -6.40 -1.26 19.08
N ARG A 319 -6.72 -1.08 17.79
CA ARG A 319 -8.10 -1.09 17.31
C ARG A 319 -8.82 -2.40 17.53
N ARG A 320 -8.18 -3.53 17.20
CA ARG A 320 -8.77 -4.86 17.41
C ARG A 320 -9.11 -5.09 18.89
N LEU A 321 -8.25 -4.66 19.79
CA LEU A 321 -8.50 -4.75 21.23
C LEU A 321 -9.67 -3.85 21.65
N VAL A 322 -9.67 -2.57 21.26
CA VAL A 322 -10.75 -1.63 21.57
C VAL A 322 -12.10 -2.17 21.08
N ARG A 323 -12.22 -2.58 19.81
CA ARG A 323 -13.47 -3.13 19.25
C ARG A 323 -13.91 -4.42 19.94
N ARG A 324 -12.98 -5.32 20.27
CA ARG A 324 -13.30 -6.55 21.03
C ARG A 324 -13.93 -6.20 22.38
N TYR A 325 -13.41 -5.19 23.06
CA TYR A 325 -13.97 -4.73 24.32
C TYR A 325 -15.33 -4.06 24.13
N GLU A 326 -15.45 -3.10 23.21
CA GLU A 326 -16.73 -2.46 22.89
C GLU A 326 -17.83 -3.48 22.58
N ASN A 327 -17.54 -4.51 21.79
CA ASN A 327 -18.52 -5.55 21.44
C ASN A 327 -18.90 -6.43 22.64
N ARG A 328 -17.93 -6.82 23.49
CA ARG A 328 -18.20 -7.60 24.71
C ARG A 328 -19.13 -6.83 25.66
N TRP A 329 -18.95 -5.52 25.76
CA TRP A 329 -19.73 -4.66 26.66
C TRP A 329 -21.08 -4.23 26.08
N LYS A 330 -21.18 -3.98 24.77
CA LYS A 330 -22.49 -3.82 24.09
C LYS A 330 -23.38 -5.04 24.29
N LEU A 331 -22.79 -6.24 24.31
CA LEU A 331 -23.49 -7.49 24.64
C LEU A 331 -23.84 -7.64 26.13
N ALA A 332 -23.14 -6.93 27.03
CA ALA A 332 -23.36 -6.96 28.48
C ALA A 332 -24.28 -5.84 29.00
N GLY A 333 -24.49 -4.76 28.23
CA GLY A 333 -25.39 -3.67 28.61
C GLY A 333 -24.84 -2.66 29.64
N GLU A 334 -23.52 -2.57 29.80
CA GLU A 334 -22.87 -1.72 30.82
C GLU A 334 -22.16 -0.48 30.22
N SER A 335 -21.98 0.58 31.02
CA SER A 335 -21.28 1.82 30.64
C SER A 335 -19.79 1.80 31.02
N TYR A 336 -18.99 2.60 30.31
CA TYR A 336 -17.53 2.64 30.36
C TYR A 336 -16.95 3.27 31.64
N ASP A 337 -16.03 2.56 32.32
CA ASP A 337 -15.04 3.14 33.21
C ASP A 337 -13.63 2.81 32.68
N PHE A 338 -12.79 3.83 32.46
CA PHE A 338 -11.38 3.65 32.09
C PHE A 338 -10.57 3.26 33.32
N TYR A 339 -9.94 2.09 33.32
CA TYR A 339 -9.05 1.66 34.41
C TYR A 339 -7.59 1.79 33.99
N PHE A 340 -6.83 2.60 34.72
CA PHE A 340 -5.38 2.55 34.66
C PHE A 340 -4.86 1.30 35.39
N ARG A 341 -3.60 0.93 35.17
CA ARG A 341 -2.98 -0.20 35.91
C ARG A 341 -3.05 0.11 37.42
N ASP A 342 -3.10 -0.88 38.29
CA ASP A 342 -2.89 -0.65 39.74
C ASP A 342 -1.46 -1.05 40.16
N SER A 343 -0.79 -1.89 39.36
CA SER A 343 0.61 -2.28 39.53
C SER A 343 1.33 -2.52 38.20
N LEU A 344 2.66 -2.39 38.20
CA LEU A 344 3.56 -2.76 37.10
C LEU A 344 3.58 -4.27 36.82
N THR A 345 3.12 -5.09 37.75
CA THR A 345 3.10 -6.56 37.65
C THR A 345 1.79 -7.12 37.06
N SER A 346 0.81 -6.27 36.75
CA SER A 346 -0.46 -6.72 36.15
C SER A 346 -0.23 -7.29 34.75
N GLY A 347 -0.66 -8.54 34.53
CA GLY A 347 -0.57 -9.27 33.26
C GLY A 347 -1.36 -8.64 32.09
N PRO A 348 -1.41 -9.29 30.93
CA PRO A 348 -1.97 -8.72 29.69
C PRO A 348 -3.51 -8.74 29.61
N GLU A 349 -4.20 -9.34 30.58
CA GLU A 349 -5.66 -9.53 30.57
C GLU A 349 -6.45 -8.21 30.74
N PHE A 350 -7.69 -8.17 30.20
CA PHE A 350 -8.62 -7.04 30.30
C PHE A 350 -10.11 -7.52 30.13
N PRO A 351 -11.12 -6.89 30.79
CA PRO A 351 -11.00 -5.82 31.77
C PRO A 351 -10.21 -6.32 32.99
N ARG A 352 -9.48 -5.41 33.62
CA ARG A 352 -8.62 -5.75 34.75
C ARG A 352 -9.44 -5.61 36.02
N ASP A 353 -9.42 -6.62 36.87
CA ASP A 353 -10.02 -6.55 38.20
C ASP A 353 -9.19 -5.57 39.05
N GLY A 354 -9.65 -4.32 39.19
CA GLY A 354 -8.91 -3.27 39.89
C GLY A 354 -9.79 -2.09 40.33
N ASN A 355 -9.34 -1.34 41.32
CA ASN A 355 -10.07 -0.19 41.86
C ASN A 355 -10.03 0.98 40.85
N PRO A 356 -11.17 1.57 40.44
CA PRO A 356 -11.23 2.65 39.43
C PRO A 356 -10.46 3.93 39.77
N SER A 357 -10.00 4.09 41.01
CA SER A 357 -9.42 5.33 41.53
C SER A 357 -7.89 5.40 41.51
N HIS A 358 -7.18 4.36 41.04
CA HIS A 358 -5.72 4.31 41.14
C HIS A 358 -5.03 3.95 39.80
N SER A 359 -4.04 4.77 39.44
CA SER A 359 -3.04 4.52 38.40
C SER A 359 -1.68 4.52 39.08
N PRO A 360 -0.72 3.61 38.81
CA PRO A 360 0.54 3.52 39.54
C PRO A 360 1.51 4.61 39.01
N GLY A 361 1.07 5.42 38.04
CA GLY A 361 1.81 6.53 37.44
C GLY A 361 1.24 7.91 37.74
N ILE A 362 0.13 8.00 38.50
CA ILE A 362 -0.41 9.28 38.99
C ILE A 362 -0.29 9.28 40.50
N SER A 363 0.94 9.33 41.00
CA SER A 363 1.19 9.85 42.33
C SER A 363 1.81 11.23 42.16
N ALA A 364 1.08 12.25 42.64
CA ALA A 364 1.59 13.60 42.73
C ALA A 364 2.85 13.58 43.62
N SER A 365 3.97 14.01 43.05
CA SER A 365 5.06 14.62 43.82
C SER A 365 4.89 16.13 43.77
#